data_AF-A0A0A1D3K6-F1
#
_entry.id   AF-A0A0A1D3K6-F1
#
_cell.length_a   1.000
_cell.length_b   1.000
_cell.length_c   1.000
_cell.angle_alpha   90.00
_cell.angle_beta   90.00
_cell.angle_gamma   90.00
#
_symmetry.space_group_name_H-M   'P 1'
#
loop_
_entity.id
_entity.type
_entity.pdbx_description
1 polymer ?
#
loop_
_entity_poly.entity_id
_entity_poly.type
_entity_poly.pdbx_seq_one_letter_code
_entity_poly.pdbx_strand_id
1 'polypeptide(L)'
;MPEIELTFDGAPLPARPGQTVGAALTAAGVASWRTTAKKGRPRGLFCGIGVCFDCLITADGVPNQRACITPVRDGMVLETGSGESA
;
A
#
# COMPACT_ATOMS: atom_id res chain seq x y z
N MET A 1 -3.85 -20.22 3.77
CA MET A 1 -4.58 -19.83 2.54
C MET A 1 -4.89 -18.34 2.68
N PRO A 2 -4.67 -17.50 1.66
CA PRO A 2 -5.17 -16.13 1.69
C PRO A 2 -6.70 -16.18 1.62
N GLU A 3 -7.36 -15.55 2.57
CA GLU A 3 -8.84 -15.53 2.65
C GLU A 3 -9.39 -14.22 2.08
N ILE A 4 -8.51 -13.29 1.71
CA ILE A 4 -8.84 -11.96 1.19
C ILE A 4 -8.06 -11.77 -0.11
N GLU A 5 -8.75 -11.36 -1.17
CA GLU A 5 -8.12 -10.98 -2.44
C GLU A 5 -8.20 -9.47 -2.65
N LEU A 6 -7.04 -8.83 -2.77
CA LEU A 6 -6.89 -7.41 -3.10
C LEU A 6 -6.43 -7.30 -4.56
N THR A 7 -6.58 -6.13 -5.15
CA THR A 7 -5.91 -5.79 -6.42
C THR A 7 -4.90 -4.68 -6.18
N PHE A 8 -3.66 -4.85 -6.63
CA PHE A 8 -2.61 -3.83 -6.55
C PHE A 8 -2.06 -3.54 -7.95
N ASP A 9 -2.26 -2.31 -8.45
CA ASP A 9 -1.86 -1.89 -9.81
C ASP A 9 -2.34 -2.88 -10.90
N GLY A 10 -3.56 -3.40 -10.74
CA GLY A 10 -4.16 -4.38 -11.66
C GLY A 10 -3.69 -5.83 -11.47
N ALA A 11 -2.78 -6.10 -10.53
CA ALA A 11 -2.33 -7.45 -10.19
C ALA A 11 -3.04 -7.99 -8.93
N PRO A 12 -3.41 -9.27 -8.88
CA PRO A 12 -4.00 -9.86 -7.68
C PRO A 12 -2.97 -9.89 -6.54
N LEU A 13 -3.38 -9.42 -5.37
CA LEU A 13 -2.57 -9.35 -4.16
C LEU A 13 -3.27 -10.16 -3.05
N PRO A 14 -2.75 -11.35 -2.71
CA PRO A 14 -3.32 -12.17 -1.65
C PRO A 14 -3.06 -11.55 -0.26
N ALA A 15 -4.09 -11.52 0.57
CA ALA A 15 -4.01 -11.02 1.94
C ALA A 15 -4.69 -11.96 2.93
N ARG A 16 -4.44 -11.72 4.22
CA ARG A 16 -5.04 -12.45 5.34
C ARG A 16 -5.92 -11.51 6.18
N PRO A 17 -7.00 -12.03 6.77
CA PRO A 17 -7.82 -11.28 7.72
C PRO A 17 -6.96 -10.73 8.86
N GLY A 18 -7.23 -9.48 9.24
CA GLY A 18 -6.49 -8.79 10.31
C GLY A 18 -5.14 -8.19 9.89
N GLN A 19 -4.70 -8.36 8.64
CA GLN A 19 -3.54 -7.65 8.13
C GLN A 19 -3.87 -6.19 7.77
N THR A 20 -2.82 -5.36 7.77
CA THR A 20 -2.88 -4.05 7.12
C THR A 20 -2.44 -4.17 5.67
N VAL A 21 -2.83 -3.20 4.85
CA VAL A 21 -2.41 -3.11 3.44
C VAL A 21 -0.90 -3.16 3.31
N GLY A 22 -0.18 -2.46 4.18
CA GLY A 22 1.29 -2.46 4.22
C GLY A 22 1.86 -3.83 4.58
N ALA A 23 1.20 -4.58 5.48
CA ALA A 23 1.60 -5.94 5.81
C ALA A 23 1.35 -6.91 4.64
N ALA A 24 0.23 -6.77 3.92
CA ALA A 24 -0.08 -7.57 2.73
C ALA A 24 0.94 -7.31 1.60
N LEU A 25 1.24 -6.04 1.30
CA LEU A 25 2.26 -5.66 0.32
C LEU A 25 3.64 -6.21 0.70
N THR A 26 4.04 -6.07 1.97
CA THR A 26 5.32 -6.61 2.47
C THR A 26 5.36 -8.14 2.35
N ALA A 27 4.26 -8.82 2.69
CA ALA A 27 4.16 -10.28 2.57
C ALA A 27 4.24 -10.77 1.12
N ALA A 28 3.79 -9.94 0.16
CA ALA A 28 3.94 -10.18 -1.27
C ALA A 28 5.32 -9.79 -1.83
N GLY A 29 6.25 -9.34 -0.98
CA GLY A 29 7.60 -8.91 -1.39
C GLY A 29 7.67 -7.49 -1.94
N VAL A 30 6.58 -6.71 -1.85
CA VAL A 30 6.53 -5.31 -2.30
C VAL A 30 7.03 -4.42 -1.15
N ALA A 31 8.32 -4.09 -1.20
CA ALA A 31 8.96 -3.20 -0.21
C ALA A 31 8.69 -1.71 -0.48
N SER A 32 8.34 -1.35 -1.72
CA SER A 32 8.09 0.02 -2.14
C SER A 32 7.00 0.08 -3.20
N TRP A 33 6.06 1.00 -3.03
CA TRP A 33 4.89 1.19 -3.91
C TRP A 33 4.67 2.67 -4.24
N ARG A 34 5.64 3.52 -3.93
CA ARG A 34 5.66 4.95 -4.28
C ARG A 34 7.09 5.39 -4.51
N THR A 35 7.27 6.47 -5.25
CA THR A 35 8.55 7.18 -5.36
C THR A 35 8.43 8.64 -4.93
N THR A 36 9.56 9.21 -4.49
CA THR A 36 9.61 10.66 -4.20
C THR A 36 9.69 11.49 -5.47
N ALA A 37 8.91 12.57 -5.55
CA ALA A 37 8.84 13.46 -6.72
C ALA A 37 10.21 13.98 -7.20
N LYS A 38 11.12 14.31 -6.27
CA LYS A 38 12.40 14.97 -6.60
C LYS A 38 13.57 14.02 -6.90
N LYS A 39 13.57 12.80 -6.36
CA LYS A 39 14.75 11.91 -6.44
C LYS A 39 14.41 10.47 -6.80
N GLY A 40 13.15 10.16 -7.13
CA GLY A 40 12.71 8.82 -7.49
C GLY A 40 12.95 7.77 -6.39
N ARG A 41 13.21 8.20 -5.15
CA ARG A 41 13.56 7.27 -4.07
C ARG A 41 12.36 6.39 -3.73
N PRO A 42 12.52 5.06 -3.66
CA PRO A 42 11.45 4.14 -3.30
C PRO A 42 10.96 4.45 -1.89
N ARG A 43 9.64 4.60 -1.76
CA ARG A 43 8.91 4.82 -0.51
C ARG A 43 7.93 3.68 -0.29
N GLY A 44 7.74 3.33 0.98
CA GLY A 44 6.96 2.17 1.37
C GLY A 44 6.83 2.05 2.88
N LEU A 45 6.90 0.83 3.39
CA LEU A 45 6.80 0.59 4.82
C LEU A 45 8.10 1.03 5.53
N PHE A 46 8.02 2.08 6.35
CA PHE A 46 9.13 2.52 7.18
C PHE A 46 8.82 2.40 8.68
N CYS A 47 7.94 3.27 9.21
CA CYS A 47 7.64 3.28 10.65
C CYS A 47 6.68 2.18 11.11
N GLY A 48 5.86 1.62 10.21
CA GLY A 48 4.81 0.64 10.55
C GLY A 48 3.64 1.16 11.41
N ILE A 49 3.74 2.37 11.99
CA ILE A 49 2.78 2.91 12.98
C ILE A 49 1.97 4.12 12.47
N GLY A 50 2.14 4.53 11.21
CA GLY A 50 1.33 5.60 10.60
C GLY A 50 1.78 7.04 10.87
N VAL A 51 2.99 7.27 11.41
CA VAL A 51 3.50 8.62 11.74
C VAL A 51 4.40 9.23 10.67
N CYS A 52 5.05 8.42 9.82
CA CYS A 52 6.06 8.90 8.86
C CYS A 52 5.48 9.37 7.51
N PHE A 53 4.24 8.98 7.19
CA PHE A 53 3.60 9.25 5.88
C PHE A 53 4.39 8.76 4.65
N ASP A 54 5.32 7.83 4.84
CA ASP A 54 6.08 7.21 3.73
C ASP A 54 5.27 6.09 3.06
N CYS A 55 4.37 5.46 3.83
CA CYS A 55 3.55 4.31 3.45
C CYS A 55 2.28 4.69 2.64
N LEU A 56 2.26 5.86 1.98
CA LEU A 56 1.05 6.37 1.33
C LEU A 56 0.68 5.57 0.07
N ILE A 57 -0.61 5.30 -0.07
CA ILE A 57 -1.20 4.54 -1.18
C ILE A 57 -2.60 5.10 -1.51
N THR A 58 -3.09 4.83 -2.71
CA THR A 58 -4.51 5.03 -3.02
C THR A 58 -5.24 3.72 -2.73
N ALA A 59 -6.29 3.78 -1.90
CA ALA A 59 -7.12 2.63 -1.58
C ALA A 59 -8.58 2.93 -1.93
N ASP A 60 -9.19 2.09 -2.76
CA ASP A 60 -10.56 2.22 -3.27
C ASP A 60 -10.84 3.62 -3.87
N GLY A 61 -9.87 4.14 -4.63
CA GLY A 61 -9.93 5.47 -5.23
C GLY A 61 -9.69 6.64 -4.26
N VAL A 62 -9.46 6.37 -2.97
CA VAL A 62 -9.13 7.40 -1.97
C VAL A 62 -7.61 7.54 -1.89
N PRO A 63 -7.02 8.69 -2.28
CA PRO A 63 -5.57 8.89 -2.23
C PRO A 63 -5.07 9.13 -0.81
N ASN A 64 -3.74 9.11 -0.65
CA ASN A 64 -3.03 9.45 0.59
C ASN A 64 -3.46 8.61 1.81
N GLN A 65 -3.85 7.36 1.59
CA GLN A 65 -4.14 6.41 2.66
C GLN A 65 -2.86 5.80 3.20
N ARG A 66 -2.82 5.55 4.50
CA ARG A 66 -1.64 5.02 5.18
C ARG A 66 -1.70 3.51 5.17
N ALA A 67 -1.07 2.87 4.18
CA ALA A 67 -1.05 1.42 4.02
C ALA A 67 -0.69 0.68 5.33
N CYS A 68 0.21 1.27 6.12
CA CYS A 68 0.70 0.70 7.36
C CYS A 68 -0.35 0.53 8.47
N ILE A 69 -1.45 1.28 8.45
CA ILE A 69 -2.55 1.19 9.43
C ILE A 69 -3.93 0.96 8.79
N THR A 70 -4.02 1.04 7.47
CA THR A 70 -5.25 0.72 6.73
C THR A 70 -5.47 -0.80 6.76
N PRO A 71 -6.59 -1.29 7.32
CA PRO A 71 -6.90 -2.73 7.30
C PRO A 71 -7.22 -3.19 5.88
N VAL A 72 -6.83 -4.42 5.54
CA VAL A 72 -7.23 -5.05 4.27
C VAL A 72 -8.71 -5.38 4.27
N ARG A 73 -9.35 -5.29 3.10
CA ARG A 73 -10.75 -5.68 2.89
C ARG A 73 -10.84 -6.47 1.59
N ASP A 74 -11.72 -7.45 1.55
CA ASP A 74 -11.89 -8.25 0.33
C ASP A 74 -12.41 -7.39 -0.83
N GLY A 75 -11.82 -7.59 -2.01
CA GLY A 75 -12.11 -6.80 -3.21
C GLY A 75 -11.56 -5.38 -3.21
N MET A 76 -10.73 -5.00 -2.24
CA MET A 76 -10.14 -3.65 -2.19
C MET A 76 -9.13 -3.45 -3.33
N VAL A 77 -9.19 -2.27 -3.95
CA VAL A 77 -8.30 -1.86 -5.04
C VAL A 77 -7.25 -0.90 -4.51
N LEU A 78 -6.00 -1.21 -4.78
CA LEU A 78 -4.83 -0.48 -4.33
C LEU A 78 -4.05 0.02 -5.54
N GLU A 79 -3.64 1.28 -5.51
CA GLU A 79 -2.86 1.88 -6.60
C GLU A 79 -1.64 2.59 -6.03
N THR A 80 -0.52 2.45 -6.72
CA THR A 80 0.71 3.19 -6.42
C THR A 80 0.43 4.68 -6.46
N GLY A 81 0.84 5.38 -5.41
CA GLY A 81 0.73 6.83 -5.38
C GLY A 81 1.78 7.42 -6.31
N SER A 82 1.37 7.86 -7.51
CA SER A 82 2.18 8.76 -8.32
C SER A 82 2.58 9.94 -7.46
N GLY A 83 3.89 10.16 -7.33
CA GLY A 83 4.45 11.31 -6.63
C GLY A 83 4.20 12.61 -7.39
N GLU A 84 2.98 12.90 -7.80
CA GLU A 84 2.58 14.19 -8.35
C GLU A 84 2.24 15.11 -7.17
N SER A 85 3.30 15.70 -6.63
CA SER A 85 3.21 17.08 -6.17
C SER A 85 3.83 17.94 -7.26
N ALA A 86 3.03 18.30 -8.24
CA ALA A 86 3.26 19.42 -9.14
C ALA A 86 1.90 20.06 -9.43
#